data_AF-A0A355DQP5-F1
#
_entry.id   AF-A0A355DQP5-F1
#
_cell.length_a   1.000
_cell.length_b   1.000
_cell.length_c   1.000
_cell.angle_alpha   90.00
_cell.angle_beta   90.00
_cell.angle_gamma   90.00
#
_symmetry.space_group_name_H-M   'P 1'
#
loop_
_entity.id
_entity.type
_entity.pdbx_description
1 polymer ?
#
loop_
_entity_poly.entity_id
_entity_poly.type
_entity_poly.pdbx_seq_one_letter_code
_entity_poly.pdbx_strand_id
1 'polypeptide(L)' 'KRYFETILSECYTEAVKQAKAETGLLLETFPTHCTYELLAVIDDEFLPQ' A
#
# COMPACT_ATOMS: atom_id res chain seq x y z
N LYS A 1 -3.31 -8.30 -14.78
CA LYS A 1 -2.33 -7.18 -14.73
C LYS A 1 -3.05 -5.83 -14.79
N ARG A 2 -3.69 -5.44 -15.90
CA ARG A 2 -4.39 -4.13 -16.01
C ARG A 2 -5.37 -3.79 -14.87
N TYR A 3 -6.18 -4.75 -14.41
CA TYR A 3 -7.14 -4.47 -13.33
C TYR A 3 -6.46 -4.00 -12.04
N PHE A 4 -5.37 -4.66 -11.63
CA PHE A 4 -4.63 -4.26 -10.43
C PHE A 4 -3.98 -2.88 -10.59
N GLU A 5 -3.48 -2.55 -11.79
CA GLU A 5 -2.96 -1.20 -12.09
C GLU A 5 -4.06 -0.14 -11.91
N THR A 6 -5.31 -0.46 -12.27
CA THR A 6 -6.43 0.47 -12.13
C THR A 6 -6.92 0.67 -10.70
N ILE A 7 -6.75 -0.32 -9.82
CA ILE A 7 -7.28 -0.26 -8.44
C ILE A 7 -6.20 -0.03 -7.37
N LEU A 8 -4.91 -0.13 -7.72
CA LEU A 8 -3.81 -0.08 -6.73
C LEU A 8 -3.87 1.18 -5.85
N SER A 9 -4.19 2.34 -6.43
CA SER A 9 -4.28 3.60 -5.69
C SER A 9 -5.42 3.61 -4.66
N GLU A 10 -6.56 3.02 -5.01
CA GLU A 10 -7.72 2.92 -4.11
C GLU A 10 -7.41 1.93 -2.98
N CYS A 11 -6.87 0.75 -3.32
CA CYS A 11 -6.45 -0.25 -2.35
C CYS A 11 -5.40 0.29 -1.38
N TYR A 12 -4.41 1.05 -1.88
CA TYR A 12 -3.37 1.64 -1.04
C TYR A 12 -3.94 2.64 -0.03
N THR A 13 -4.92 3.44 -0.44
CA THR A 13 -5.58 4.40 0.46
C THR A 13 -6.28 3.70 1.62
N GLU A 14 -6.97 2.59 1.36
CA GLU A 14 -7.59 1.79 2.42
C GLU A 14 -6.55 1.08 3.30
N ALA A 15 -5.47 0.58 2.70
CA ALA A 15 -4.37 -0.04 3.45
C ALA A 15 -3.73 0.92 4.44
N VAL A 16 -3.52 2.19 4.08
CA VAL A 16 -3.00 3.23 4.99
C VAL A 16 -3.97 3.48 6.15
N LYS A 17 -5.28 3.51 5.91
CA LYS A 17 -6.28 3.66 7.00
C LYS A 17 -6.21 2.51 7.98
N GLN A 18 -6.08 1.28 7.47
CA GLN A 18 -5.95 0.08 8.29
C GLN A 18 -4.64 0.09 9.08
N ALA A 19 -3.50 0.37 8.42
CA ALA A 19 -2.20 0.45 9.08
C ALA A 19 -2.18 1.50 10.21
N LYS A 20 -2.81 2.67 10.01
CA LYS A 20 -3.03 3.65 11.07
C LYS A 20 -3.81 3.06 12.25
N ALA A 21 -4.91 2.37 11.98
CA ALA A 21 -5.76 1.81 13.02
C ALA A 21 -5.03 0.73 13.86
N GLU A 22 -4.17 -0.06 13.21
CA GLU A 22 -3.42 -1.15 13.85
C GLU A 22 -2.17 -0.64 14.60
N THR A 23 -1.47 0.35 14.05
CA THR A 23 -0.19 0.83 14.60
C THR A 23 -0.33 2.04 15.52
N GLY A 24 -1.44 2.79 15.40
CA GLY A 24 -1.65 4.06 16.10
C GLY A 24 -0.80 5.23 15.55
N LEU A 25 -0.05 5.02 14.47
CA LEU A 25 0.74 6.08 13.83
C LEU A 25 -0.16 7.13 13.15
N LEU A 26 0.36 8.35 13.01
CA LEU A 26 -0.34 9.42 12.33
C LEU A 26 -0.36 9.16 10.82
N LEU A 27 -1.39 9.66 10.11
CA LEU A 27 -1.50 9.47 8.65
C LEU A 27 -0.29 10.03 7.90
N GLU A 28 0.30 11.12 8.41
CA GLU A 28 1.49 11.75 7.85
C GLU A 28 2.76 10.89 7.93
N THR A 29 2.76 9.83 8.74
CA THR A 29 3.85 8.84 8.78
C THR A 29 3.84 7.93 7.56
N PHE A 30 2.70 7.78 6.90
CA PHE A 30 2.55 6.92 5.73
C PHE A 30 2.72 7.72 4.44
N PRO A 31 3.37 7.16 3.39
CA PRO A 31 3.43 7.80 2.09
C PRO A 31 2.03 8.04 1.51
N THR A 32 1.85 9.12 0.76
CA THR A 32 0.56 9.48 0.15
C THR A 32 0.16 8.57 -1.01
N HIS A 33 1.12 7.85 -1.59
CA HIS A 33 0.95 6.88 -2.67
C HIS A 33 1.87 5.67 -2.43
N CYS A 34 1.51 4.53 -3.01
CA CYS A 34 2.35 3.34 -2.92
C CYS A 34 3.69 3.59 -3.61
N THR A 35 4.79 3.38 -2.89
CA THR A 35 6.15 3.56 -3.41
C THR A 35 6.70 2.30 -4.09
N TYR A 36 5.97 1.19 -4.01
CA TYR A 36 6.37 -0.08 -4.58
C TYR A 36 5.68 -0.34 -5.92
N GLU A 37 6.40 -0.99 -6.81
CA GLU A 37 5.84 -1.46 -8.08
C GLU A 37 4.74 -2.49 -7.85
N LEU A 38 3.71 -2.49 -8.70
CA LEU A 38 2.59 -3.42 -8.56
C LEU A 38 3.06 -4.89 -8.48
N LEU A 39 4.08 -5.27 -9.25
CA LEU A 39 4.61 -6.64 -9.23
C LEU A 39 5.23 -7.01 -7.88
N ALA A 40 5.80 -6.05 -7.15
CA ALA A 40 6.31 -6.26 -5.81
C ALA A 40 5.16 -6.32 -4.78
N VAL A 41 4.11 -5.50 -4.96
CA VAL A 41 2.96 -5.46 -4.03
C VAL A 41 2.13 -6.75 -4.06
N ILE A 42 2.04 -7.42 -5.20
CA ILE A 42 1.28 -8.68 -5.35
C ILE A 42 2.14 -9.94 -5.12
N ASP A 43 3.42 -9.76 -4.81
CA ASP A 43 4.34 -10.84 -4.53
C ASP A 43 4.36 -11.08 -3.02
N ASP A 44 3.80 -12.22 -2.59
CA ASP A 44 3.70 -12.58 -1.18
C ASP A 44 5.08 -12.78 -0.51
N GLU A 45 6.13 -13.01 -1.30
CA GLU A 45 7.51 -13.16 -0.80
C GLU A 45 8.28 -11.82 -0.78
N PHE A 46 7.66 -10.72 -1.23
CA PHE A 46 8.31 -9.42 -1.26
C PHE A 46 8.53 -8.85 0.14
N LEU A 47 9.80 -8.53 0.45
CA LEU A 47 10.21 -7.86 1.68
C LEU A 47 10.92 -6.54 1.34
N PRO A 48 10.31 -5.38 1.68
CA PRO A 48 10.98 -4.09 1.54
C PRO A 48 12.26 -4.02 2.38
N GLN A 49 13.31 -3.39 1.84
CA GLN A 49 14.58 -3.15 2.54
C GLN A 49 14.55 -1.86 3.36
#